data_AF-A0A1Z4I138-F1
#
_entry.id   AF-A0A1Z4I138-F1
#
_cell.length_a   1.000
_cell.length_b   1.000
_cell.length_c   1.000
_cell.angle_alpha   90.00
_cell.angle_beta   90.00
_cell.angle_gamma   90.00
#
_symmetry.space_group_name_H-M   'P 1'
#
loop_
_entity.id
_entity.type
_entity.pdbx_description
1 polymer ?
#
loop_
_entity_poly.entity_id
_entity_poly.type
_entity_poly.pdbx_seq_one_letter_code
_entity_poly.pdbx_strand_id
1 'polypeptide(L)'
;MPANRCPNPSCEYFNRALPNSAKVCPWCSTPLGNVVAPTPTPSRPNSPQPIPQQVTPQQPVHPSPPVTPQPTYQPPVEDRTNYQQRPPVQPIQPTYNPQPPRLPLLKFIHSSGREFQWSGEAGFIGRRSKTVNIPPEIDLTGIPNEGIVSRRHARVSWDWSQSSYMIVDMSTNGIYLNGTALSPGVQYRLMNGDLLQFGQENLVRFSVYVM
;
A
#
# COMPACT_ATOMS: atom_id res chain seq x y z
N MET A 1 -14.49 -37.04 -4.97
CA MET A 1 -13.11 -36.61 -5.28
C MET A 1 -12.85 -35.35 -4.45
N PRO A 2 -12.06 -35.42 -3.38
CA PRO A 2 -11.82 -34.30 -2.48
C PRO A 2 -11.08 -33.18 -3.23
N ALA A 3 -11.67 -31.99 -3.28
CA ALA A 3 -11.04 -30.83 -3.91
C ALA A 3 -9.81 -30.39 -3.09
N ASN A 4 -8.63 -30.31 -3.72
CA ASN A 4 -7.43 -29.78 -3.10
C ASN A 4 -7.67 -28.30 -2.74
N ARG A 5 -7.59 -27.96 -1.46
CA ARG A 5 -7.72 -26.60 -0.93
C ARG A 5 -6.39 -26.11 -0.37
N CYS A 6 -6.16 -24.81 -0.35
CA CYS A 6 -4.96 -24.25 0.25
C CYS A 6 -5.00 -24.37 1.78
N PRO A 7 -3.92 -24.83 2.46
CA PRO A 7 -3.90 -24.87 3.93
C PRO A 7 -3.68 -23.50 4.58
N ASN A 8 -3.35 -22.45 3.80
CA ASN A 8 -3.14 -21.10 4.33
C ASN A 8 -4.47 -20.33 4.46
N PRO A 9 -4.91 -19.97 5.69
CA PRO A 9 -6.19 -19.28 5.92
C PRO A 9 -6.23 -17.84 5.41
N SER A 10 -5.07 -17.24 5.11
CA SER A 10 -4.98 -15.90 4.52
C SER A 10 -4.98 -15.92 2.99
N CYS A 11 -5.12 -17.09 2.38
CA CYS A 11 -5.13 -17.24 0.92
C CYS A 11 -6.57 -17.27 0.38
N GLU A 12 -6.82 -16.57 -0.72
CA GLU A 12 -8.12 -16.64 -1.43
C GLU A 12 -8.55 -18.06 -1.81
N TYR A 13 -7.58 -18.96 -2.00
CA TYR A 13 -7.80 -20.37 -2.35
C TYR A 13 -7.97 -21.29 -1.13
N PHE A 14 -8.14 -20.74 0.08
CA PHE A 14 -8.48 -21.51 1.28
C PHE A 14 -9.88 -22.12 1.18
N ASN A 15 -10.85 -21.33 0.70
CA ASN A 15 -12.24 -21.76 0.54
C ASN A 15 -12.65 -22.11 -0.90
N ARG A 16 -11.73 -21.99 -1.87
CA ARG A 16 -11.95 -22.34 -3.28
C ARG A 16 -11.20 -23.61 -3.65
N ALA A 17 -11.78 -24.36 -4.60
CA ALA A 17 -11.13 -25.55 -5.14
C ALA A 17 -9.96 -25.14 -6.05
N LEU A 18 -8.79 -25.75 -5.84
CA LEU A 18 -7.65 -25.63 -6.74
C LEU A 18 -7.74 -26.70 -7.85
N PRO A 19 -7.11 -26.46 -9.02
CA PRO A 19 -6.99 -27.48 -10.05
C PRO A 19 -6.22 -28.69 -9.49
N ASN A 20 -6.71 -29.90 -9.80
CA ASN A 20 -6.23 -31.15 -9.20
C ASN A 20 -4.74 -31.45 -9.46
N SER A 21 -4.09 -30.75 -10.40
CA SER A 21 -2.67 -30.88 -10.75
C SER A 21 -1.75 -29.87 -10.07
N ALA A 22 -2.27 -28.94 -9.25
CA ALA A 22 -1.45 -27.92 -8.61
C ALA A 22 -0.64 -28.49 -7.43
N LYS A 23 0.69 -28.53 -7.58
CA LYS A 23 1.64 -28.89 -6.50
C LYS A 23 1.91 -27.73 -5.53
N VAL A 24 1.73 -26.49 -6.01
CA VAL A 24 1.91 -25.26 -5.25
C VAL A 24 0.74 -24.33 -5.52
N CYS A 25 0.31 -23.57 -4.50
CA CYS A 25 -0.75 -22.58 -4.65
C CYS A 25 -0.26 -21.40 -5.52
N PRO A 26 -0.99 -21.00 -6.57
CA PRO A 26 -0.56 -19.91 -7.48
C PRO A 26 -0.60 -18.52 -6.83
N TRP A 27 -1.31 -18.35 -5.71
CA TRP A 27 -1.48 -17.05 -5.06
C TRP A 27 -0.53 -16.81 -3.90
N CYS A 28 -0.20 -17.87 -3.15
CA CYS A 28 0.61 -17.76 -1.93
C CYS A 28 1.83 -18.69 -1.93
N SER A 29 2.10 -19.37 -3.06
CA SER A 29 3.20 -20.31 -3.25
C SER A 29 3.28 -21.45 -2.23
N THR A 30 2.21 -21.65 -1.43
CA THR A 30 2.18 -22.67 -0.38
C THR A 30 2.06 -24.06 -1.02
N PRO A 31 2.88 -25.04 -0.62
CA PRO A 31 2.83 -26.40 -1.15
C PRO A 31 1.52 -27.09 -0.76
N LEU A 32 0.88 -27.76 -1.73
CA LEU A 32 -0.40 -28.43 -1.56
C LEU A 32 -0.17 -29.95 -1.48
N GLY A 33 -0.27 -30.51 -0.28
CA GLY A 33 -0.22 -31.97 -0.04
C GLY A 33 1.18 -32.52 0.27
N ASN A 34 1.21 -33.41 1.26
CA ASN A 34 2.36 -34.03 1.93
C ASN A 34 3.53 -34.41 1.01
N VAL A 35 4.61 -33.61 1.04
CA VAL A 35 5.93 -34.08 0.65
C VAL A 35 6.56 -34.70 1.90
N VAL A 36 6.42 -36.02 2.05
CA VAL A 36 7.35 -36.77 2.90
C VAL A 36 8.74 -36.50 2.34
N ALA A 37 9.58 -35.84 3.12
CA ALA A 37 10.99 -35.68 2.79
C ALA A 37 11.58 -37.07 2.52
N PRO A 38 12.26 -37.32 1.38
CA PRO A 38 13.06 -38.51 1.26
C PRO A 38 14.22 -38.39 2.27
N THR A 39 14.15 -39.23 3.29
CA THR A 39 15.24 -39.56 4.20
C THR A 39 16.52 -39.82 3.41
N PRO A 40 17.67 -39.22 3.75
CA PRO A 40 18.94 -39.59 3.12
C PRO A 40 19.35 -40.99 3.60
N THR A 41 19.21 -41.99 2.74
CA THR A 41 19.81 -43.31 2.94
C THR A 41 21.32 -43.25 2.67
N PRO A 42 22.15 -43.95 3.46
CA PRO A 42 23.60 -43.90 3.34
C PRO A 42 24.04 -44.75 2.14
N SER A 43 24.66 -44.12 1.15
CA SER A 43 25.33 -44.83 0.05
C SER A 43 26.82 -45.02 0.38
N ARG A 44 27.25 -46.27 0.26
CA ARG A 44 28.62 -46.75 0.43
C ARG A 44 29.62 -46.03 -0.49
N PRO A 45 30.91 -46.00 -0.10
CA PRO A 45 31.97 -45.35 -0.86
C PRO A 45 32.43 -46.23 -2.03
N ASN A 46 32.36 -45.72 -3.25
CA ASN A 46 33.15 -46.21 -4.38
C ASN A 46 34.28 -45.22 -4.65
N SER A 47 35.50 -45.69 -4.46
CA SER A 47 36.75 -45.06 -4.88
C SER A 47 37.24 -45.72 -6.19
N PRO A 48 38.37 -45.30 -6.78
CA PRO A 48 38.42 -44.36 -7.91
C PRO A 48 39.07 -44.97 -9.17
N GLN A 49 38.77 -44.47 -10.38
CA GLN A 49 39.58 -44.76 -11.57
C GLN A 49 39.38 -43.71 -12.69
N PRO A 50 40.30 -43.60 -13.68
CA PRO A 50 41.16 -42.43 -13.84
C PRO A 50 40.75 -41.51 -15.00
N ILE A 51 41.28 -40.29 -14.95
CA ILE A 51 41.16 -39.23 -15.95
C ILE A 51 41.92 -39.61 -17.23
N PRO A 52 41.31 -39.49 -18.41
CA PRO A 52 42.05 -39.24 -19.65
C PRO A 52 42.09 -37.73 -19.93
N GLN A 53 43.30 -37.21 -20.15
CA GLN A 53 43.56 -35.83 -20.53
C GLN A 53 43.10 -35.53 -21.97
N GLN A 54 42.46 -34.37 -22.13
CA GLN A 54 42.70 -33.33 -23.15
C GLN A 54 42.60 -33.67 -24.64
N VAL A 55 41.71 -32.95 -25.34
CA VAL A 55 42.05 -32.14 -26.55
C VAL A 55 40.92 -31.15 -26.86
N THR A 56 41.25 -29.88 -27.02
CA THR A 56 40.38 -28.80 -27.50
C THR A 56 40.58 -28.64 -29.01
N PRO A 57 39.52 -28.74 -29.84
CA PRO A 57 39.58 -28.23 -31.21
C PRO A 57 39.10 -26.77 -31.29
N GLN A 58 39.88 -25.99 -32.02
CA GLN A 58 39.78 -24.55 -32.25
C GLN A 58 38.52 -24.20 -33.08
N GLN A 59 37.87 -23.08 -32.73
CA GLN A 59 36.76 -22.52 -33.53
C GLN A 59 37.27 -21.92 -34.86
N PRO A 60 36.48 -22.01 -35.96
CA PRO A 60 36.83 -21.39 -37.24
C PRO A 60 36.83 -19.86 -37.17
N VAL A 61 37.87 -19.28 -37.78
CA VAL A 61 38.10 -17.84 -37.95
C VAL A 61 37.12 -17.30 -39.00
N HIS A 62 36.31 -16.29 -38.65
CA HIS A 62 35.54 -15.52 -39.63
C HIS A 62 36.43 -14.43 -40.27
N PRO A 63 36.31 -14.18 -41.58
CA PRO A 63 37.06 -13.13 -42.26
C PRO A 63 36.49 -11.73 -41.97
N SER A 64 37.39 -10.78 -41.75
CA SER A 64 37.10 -9.35 -41.59
C SER A 64 36.79 -8.67 -42.94
N PRO A 65 35.96 -7.60 -42.95
CA PRO A 65 35.65 -6.84 -44.16
C PRO A 65 36.82 -5.94 -44.60
N PRO A 66 36.84 -5.51 -45.88
CA PRO A 66 37.96 -4.79 -46.49
C PRO A 66 38.11 -3.34 -45.98
N VAL A 67 39.37 -2.93 -45.84
CA VAL A 67 39.81 -1.59 -45.43
C VAL A 67 39.69 -0.61 -46.58
N THR A 68 38.93 0.47 -46.41
CA THR A 68 38.96 1.66 -47.27
C THR A 68 40.08 2.62 -46.81
N PRO A 69 40.78 3.31 -47.74
CA PRO A 69 41.89 4.20 -47.39
C PRO A 69 41.40 5.46 -46.68
N GLN A 70 42.01 5.79 -45.54
CA GLN A 70 41.78 7.06 -44.84
C GLN A 70 42.63 8.19 -45.45
N PRO A 71 42.06 9.40 -45.66
CA PRO A 71 42.85 10.57 -46.01
C PRO A 71 43.75 11.00 -44.86
N THR A 72 45.01 11.32 -45.17
CA THR A 72 46.02 11.80 -44.22
C THR A 72 45.70 13.26 -43.87
N TYR A 73 45.16 13.49 -42.68
CA TYR A 73 45.07 14.83 -42.11
C TYR A 73 46.21 15.03 -41.13
N GLN A 74 47.09 16.00 -41.43
CA GLN A 74 48.08 16.50 -40.49
C GLN A 74 47.37 17.30 -39.38
N PRO A 75 47.81 17.17 -38.11
CA PRO A 75 47.24 17.94 -37.01
C PRO A 75 47.64 19.43 -37.13
N PRO A 76 46.73 20.37 -36.85
CA PRO A 76 47.09 21.77 -36.67
C PRO A 76 48.00 21.93 -35.44
N VAL A 77 49.03 22.77 -35.60
CA VAL A 77 49.93 23.19 -34.52
C VAL A 77 49.17 23.91 -33.40
N GLU A 78 49.62 23.65 -32.18
CA GLU A 78 49.01 24.00 -30.90
C GLU A 78 48.79 25.51 -30.71
N ASP A 79 47.53 25.95 -30.75
CA ASP A 79 47.13 27.16 -30.02
C ASP A 79 46.80 26.73 -28.59
N ARG A 80 47.67 27.09 -27.64
CA ARG A 80 47.44 26.85 -26.20
C ARG A 80 46.35 27.79 -25.68
N THR A 81 45.11 27.57 -26.10
CA THR A 81 43.97 28.07 -25.34
C THR A 81 43.87 27.21 -24.08
N ASN A 82 43.89 27.86 -22.91
CA ASN A 82 43.66 27.23 -21.62
C ASN A 82 42.23 26.66 -21.59
N TYR A 83 42.06 25.44 -22.11
CA TYR A 83 40.83 24.68 -21.98
C TYR A 83 40.72 24.23 -20.53
N GLN A 84 40.08 25.06 -19.71
CA GLN A 84 39.61 24.61 -18.42
C GLN A 84 38.61 23.47 -18.67
N GLN A 85 38.95 22.26 -18.23
CA GLN A 85 38.07 21.10 -18.34
C GLN A 85 36.73 21.47 -17.69
N ARG A 86 35.69 21.55 -18.51
CA ARG A 86 34.33 21.71 -17.98
C ARG A 86 34.00 20.39 -17.25
N PRO A 87 33.62 20.41 -15.96
CA PRO A 87 33.25 19.20 -15.26
C PRO A 87 32.18 18.45 -16.08
N PRO A 88 32.20 17.11 -16.09
CA PRO A 88 31.16 16.35 -16.77
C PRO A 88 29.80 16.78 -16.23
N VAL A 89 28.95 17.34 -17.10
CA VAL A 89 27.56 17.64 -16.77
C VAL A 89 26.89 16.30 -16.57
N GLN A 90 26.68 15.91 -15.31
CA GLN A 90 25.91 14.71 -15.02
C GLN A 90 24.50 14.92 -15.57
N PRO A 91 23.91 13.95 -16.30
CA PRO A 91 22.52 14.03 -16.66
C PRO A 91 21.71 14.13 -15.38
N ILE A 92 21.03 15.26 -15.20
CA ILE A 92 20.04 15.46 -14.15
C ILE A 92 18.93 14.44 -14.40
N GLN A 93 19.03 13.28 -13.74
CA GLN A 93 17.91 12.36 -13.68
C GLN A 93 16.83 13.05 -12.86
N PRO A 94 15.58 13.16 -13.37
CA PRO A 94 14.49 13.61 -12.54
C PRO A 94 14.37 12.61 -11.39
N THR A 95 14.76 13.03 -10.19
CA THR A 95 14.45 12.31 -8.96
C THR A 95 12.93 12.38 -8.81
N TYR A 96 12.23 11.37 -9.33
CA TYR A 96 10.85 11.13 -8.99
C TYR A 96 10.83 10.69 -7.53
N ASN A 97 10.71 11.65 -6.63
CA ASN A 97 10.29 11.37 -5.26
C ASN A 97 8.77 11.17 -5.34
N PRO A 98 8.24 9.94 -5.26
CA PRO A 98 6.81 9.76 -5.07
C PRO A 98 6.45 10.46 -3.77
N GLN A 99 5.76 11.60 -3.87
CA GLN A 99 5.14 12.18 -2.70
C GLN A 99 4.13 11.14 -2.20
N PRO A 100 4.20 10.72 -0.92
CA PRO A 100 3.20 9.83 -0.39
C PRO A 100 1.82 10.48 -0.61
N PRO A 101 0.81 9.70 -1.04
CA PRO A 101 -0.51 10.24 -1.30
C PRO A 101 -1.00 11.00 -0.06
N ARG A 102 -1.31 12.28 -0.25
CA ARG A 102 -1.85 13.12 0.82
C ARG A 102 -3.34 12.87 0.93
N LEU A 103 -3.78 12.51 2.13
CA LEU A 103 -5.19 12.39 2.44
C LEU A 103 -5.80 13.80 2.54
N PRO A 104 -7.02 14.01 2.04
CA PRO A 104 -7.70 15.29 2.19
C PRO A 104 -8.00 15.59 3.66
N LEU A 105 -8.11 16.86 4.01
CA LEU A 105 -8.47 17.30 5.35
C LEU A 105 -9.97 17.12 5.56
N LEU A 106 -10.33 16.37 6.59
CA LEU A 106 -11.71 16.25 7.05
C LEU A 106 -11.98 17.31 8.12
N LYS A 107 -12.91 18.21 7.84
CA LYS A 107 -13.32 19.28 8.75
C LYS A 107 -14.78 19.11 9.15
N PHE A 108 -15.05 19.19 10.45
CA PHE A 108 -16.40 19.23 11.02
C PHE A 108 -16.62 20.59 11.69
N ILE A 109 -17.67 21.29 11.30
CA ILE A 109 -18.07 22.56 11.91
C ILE A 109 -19.35 22.32 12.71
N HIS A 110 -19.25 22.35 14.02
CA HIS A 110 -20.40 22.22 14.92
C HIS A 110 -21.32 23.44 14.81
N SER A 111 -22.62 23.26 15.05
CA SER A 111 -23.63 24.33 15.04
C SER A 111 -23.34 25.48 16.01
N SER A 112 -22.50 25.26 17.03
CA SER A 112 -22.01 26.31 17.95
C SER A 112 -20.84 27.13 17.40
N GLY A 113 -20.37 26.86 16.19
CA GLY A 113 -19.18 27.48 15.59
C GLY A 113 -17.84 26.83 15.96
N ARG A 114 -17.83 25.76 16.77
CA ARG A 114 -16.59 25.01 17.06
C ARG A 114 -16.17 24.18 15.85
N GLU A 115 -14.89 24.18 15.54
CA GLU A 115 -14.34 23.47 14.40
C GLU A 115 -13.42 22.33 14.85
N PHE A 116 -13.48 21.21 14.13
CA PHE A 116 -12.63 20.04 14.34
C PHE A 116 -12.03 19.65 13.00
N GLN A 117 -10.74 19.36 12.99
CA GLN A 117 -9.99 19.03 11.79
C GLN A 117 -9.21 17.75 12.01
N TRP A 118 -9.21 16.87 11.03
CA TRP A 118 -8.50 15.61 11.09
C TRP A 118 -8.10 15.15 9.69
N SER A 119 -6.91 14.57 9.60
CA SER A 119 -6.40 13.94 8.39
C SER A 119 -5.72 12.64 8.78
N GLY A 120 -6.19 11.52 8.26
CA GLY A 120 -5.66 10.21 8.58
C GLY A 120 -6.44 9.10 7.89
N GLU A 121 -5.88 7.89 7.88
CA GLU A 121 -6.53 6.75 7.20
C GLU A 121 -7.69 6.18 8.01
N ALA A 122 -7.60 6.20 9.34
CA ALA A 122 -8.67 5.77 10.22
C ALA A 122 -8.59 6.47 11.58
N GLY A 123 -9.74 6.84 12.13
CA GLY A 123 -9.83 7.49 13.43
C GLY A 123 -11.22 7.33 14.05
N PHE A 124 -11.31 7.63 15.33
CA PHE A 124 -12.54 7.65 16.10
C PHE A 124 -12.98 9.08 16.39
N ILE A 125 -14.29 9.25 16.39
CA ILE A 125 -14.97 10.48 16.75
C ILE A 125 -15.73 10.21 18.05
N GLY A 126 -15.56 11.07 19.04
CA GLY A 126 -16.31 10.95 20.28
C GLY A 126 -15.81 11.85 21.39
N ARG A 127 -16.35 11.62 22.58
CA ARG A 127 -15.96 12.34 23.79
C ARG A 127 -14.81 11.63 24.51
N ARG A 128 -13.91 12.39 25.14
CA ARG A 128 -12.84 11.82 25.96
C ARG A 128 -13.40 11.02 27.13
N SER A 129 -12.87 9.82 27.35
CA SER A 129 -13.15 9.04 28.55
C SER A 129 -12.31 9.57 29.71
N LYS A 130 -12.89 9.69 30.92
CA LYS A 130 -12.11 10.02 32.13
C LYS A 130 -11.25 8.84 32.62
N THR A 131 -11.59 7.62 32.19
CA THR A 131 -10.95 6.37 32.64
C THR A 131 -9.94 5.80 31.63
N VAL A 132 -9.97 6.27 30.38
CA VAL A 132 -9.08 5.79 29.31
C VAL A 132 -8.21 6.95 28.88
N ASN A 133 -6.89 6.79 28.98
CA ASN A 133 -5.93 7.86 28.70
C ASN A 133 -5.73 8.16 27.21
N ILE A 134 -6.30 7.35 26.32
CA ILE A 134 -6.21 7.54 24.87
C ILE A 134 -7.48 8.26 24.41
N PRO A 135 -7.42 9.57 24.10
CA PRO A 135 -8.56 10.28 23.54
C PRO A 135 -8.86 9.79 22.11
N PRO A 136 -10.10 9.96 21.64
CA PRO A 136 -10.39 9.80 20.22
C PRO A 136 -9.61 10.84 19.40
N GLU A 137 -9.28 10.48 18.16
CA GLU A 137 -8.55 11.34 17.23
C GLU A 137 -9.33 12.63 16.96
N ILE A 138 -10.67 12.55 16.93
CA ILE A 138 -11.57 13.70 16.87
C ILE A 138 -12.32 13.81 18.19
N ASP A 139 -11.76 14.61 19.11
CA ASP A 139 -12.30 14.81 20.46
C ASP A 139 -13.34 15.93 20.51
N LEU A 140 -14.58 15.53 20.78
CA LEU A 140 -15.74 16.41 20.87
C LEU A 140 -16.03 16.88 22.29
N THR A 141 -15.11 16.70 23.24
CA THR A 141 -15.29 17.18 24.62
C THR A 141 -15.51 18.70 24.65
N GLY A 142 -16.45 19.14 25.49
CA GLY A 142 -16.82 20.54 25.71
C GLY A 142 -17.73 21.16 24.64
N ILE A 143 -18.32 20.37 23.73
CA ILE A 143 -19.39 20.87 22.86
C ILE A 143 -20.69 20.99 23.69
N PRO A 144 -21.62 21.89 23.32
CA PRO A 144 -22.94 21.85 23.94
C PRO A 144 -23.59 20.47 23.71
N ASN A 145 -24.30 19.97 24.72
CA ASN A 145 -24.93 18.64 24.70
C ASN A 145 -23.94 17.47 24.49
N GLU A 146 -22.68 17.60 24.92
CA GLU A 146 -21.67 16.53 24.80
C GLU A 146 -22.09 15.19 25.45
N GLY A 147 -23.06 15.20 26.36
CA GLY A 147 -23.61 13.99 26.99
C GLY A 147 -24.31 13.04 26.00
N ILE A 148 -24.76 13.55 24.86
CA ILE A 148 -25.37 12.77 23.77
C ILE A 148 -24.29 12.02 22.98
N VAL A 149 -23.06 12.54 22.97
CA VAL A 149 -21.95 11.97 22.22
C VAL A 149 -21.26 10.87 23.05
N SER A 150 -21.23 9.67 22.47
CA SER A 150 -20.56 8.51 23.04
C SER A 150 -19.04 8.71 23.05
N ARG A 151 -18.34 7.97 23.91
CA ARG A 151 -16.87 8.04 23.98
C ARG A 151 -16.18 7.59 22.68
N ARG A 152 -16.73 6.53 22.06
CA ARG A 152 -16.50 6.13 20.67
C ARG A 152 -17.85 6.19 19.98
N HIS A 153 -18.14 7.28 19.31
CA HIS A 153 -19.45 7.53 18.72
C HIS A 153 -19.47 7.10 17.25
N ALA A 154 -18.44 7.48 16.51
CA ALA A 154 -18.27 7.08 15.13
C ALA A 154 -16.84 6.62 14.87
N ARG A 155 -16.67 5.81 13.84
CA ARG A 155 -15.37 5.56 13.23
C ARG A 155 -15.36 6.19 11.84
N VAL A 156 -14.31 6.91 11.53
CA VAL A 156 -14.05 7.42 10.19
C VAL A 156 -12.86 6.69 9.58
N SER A 157 -12.91 6.40 8.28
CA SER A 157 -11.81 5.80 7.55
C SER A 157 -11.76 6.28 6.10
N TRP A 158 -10.57 6.38 5.54
CA TRP A 158 -10.38 6.66 4.12
C TRP A 158 -10.56 5.38 3.29
N ASP A 159 -11.43 5.43 2.29
CA ASP A 159 -11.56 4.39 1.27
C ASP A 159 -10.73 4.77 0.05
N TRP A 160 -9.65 4.02 -0.19
CA TRP A 160 -8.73 4.21 -1.32
C TRP A 160 -9.37 3.92 -2.68
N SER A 161 -10.37 3.02 -2.75
CA SER A 161 -11.08 2.67 -3.98
C SER A 161 -12.02 3.81 -4.41
N GLN A 162 -12.72 4.39 -3.44
CA GLN A 162 -13.68 5.48 -3.70
C GLN A 162 -13.06 6.88 -3.58
N SER A 163 -11.81 6.98 -3.11
CA SER A 163 -11.14 8.24 -2.78
C SER A 163 -12.04 9.15 -1.93
N SER A 164 -12.61 8.58 -0.87
CA SER A 164 -13.58 9.28 -0.02
C SER A 164 -13.47 8.84 1.43
N TYR A 165 -13.79 9.73 2.36
CA TYR A 165 -14.00 9.35 3.75
C TYR A 165 -15.31 8.57 3.90
N MET A 166 -15.25 7.54 4.73
CA MET A 166 -16.37 6.70 5.14
C MET A 166 -16.59 6.85 6.64
N ILE A 167 -17.84 6.89 7.06
CA ILE A 167 -18.25 6.90 8.47
C ILE A 167 -19.01 5.63 8.82
N VAL A 168 -18.76 5.11 10.02
CA VAL A 168 -19.47 3.98 10.61
C VAL A 168 -20.04 4.41 11.95
N ASP A 169 -21.33 4.18 12.14
CA ASP A 169 -22.01 4.40 13.41
C ASP A 169 -21.67 3.29 14.43
N MET A 170 -21.13 3.71 15.57
CA MET A 170 -20.82 2.87 16.74
C MET A 170 -21.47 3.43 18.02
N SER A 171 -22.42 4.34 17.86
CA SER A 171 -22.99 5.14 18.93
C SER A 171 -24.14 4.43 19.65
N THR A 172 -24.47 4.95 20.83
CA THR A 172 -25.68 4.53 21.56
C THR A 172 -26.93 5.29 21.10
N ASN A 173 -26.76 6.55 20.69
CA ASN A 173 -27.89 7.44 20.36
C ASN A 173 -28.18 7.56 18.85
N GLY A 174 -27.38 6.91 18.00
CA GLY A 174 -27.49 6.93 16.56
C GLY A 174 -26.78 8.11 15.90
N ILE A 175 -26.46 7.94 14.62
CA ILE A 175 -25.95 8.99 13.73
C ILE A 175 -26.94 9.20 12.58
N TYR A 176 -27.13 10.46 12.19
CA TYR A 176 -27.94 10.84 11.03
C TYR A 176 -27.07 11.60 10.03
N LEU A 177 -27.12 11.20 8.77
CA LEU A 177 -26.45 11.86 7.66
C LEU A 177 -27.51 12.45 6.72
N ASN A 178 -27.47 13.77 6.50
CA ASN A 178 -28.45 14.52 5.72
C ASN A 178 -29.91 14.21 6.13
N GLY A 179 -30.14 14.03 7.44
CA GLY A 179 -31.46 13.69 8.01
C GLY A 179 -31.82 12.20 7.95
N THR A 180 -31.02 11.36 7.30
CA THR A 180 -31.26 9.91 7.21
C THR A 180 -30.48 9.18 8.31
N ALA A 181 -31.16 8.33 9.09
CA ALA A 181 -30.52 7.52 10.11
C ALA A 181 -29.57 6.49 9.49
N LEU A 182 -28.35 6.42 10.02
CA LEU A 182 -27.37 5.41 9.61
C LEU A 182 -27.66 4.08 10.30
N SER A 183 -27.40 2.98 9.59
CA SER A 183 -27.42 1.65 10.20
C SER A 183 -26.10 1.40 10.96
N PRO A 184 -26.16 1.02 12.25
CA PRO A 184 -24.96 0.72 13.04
C PRO A 184 -24.07 -0.33 12.36
N GLY A 185 -22.76 -0.09 12.34
CA GLY A 185 -21.78 -0.99 11.72
C GLY A 185 -21.68 -0.94 10.19
N VAL A 186 -22.60 -0.24 9.50
CA VAL A 186 -22.54 -0.05 8.05
C VAL A 186 -21.71 1.19 7.70
N GLN A 187 -20.92 1.09 6.62
CA GLN A 187 -20.11 2.19 6.10
C GLN A 187 -20.95 3.09 5.18
N TYR A 188 -20.90 4.39 5.46
CA TYR A 188 -21.54 5.42 4.64
C TYR A 188 -20.50 6.42 4.16
N ARG A 189 -20.63 6.86 2.91
CA ARG A 189 -19.73 7.86 2.33
C ARG A 189 -20.02 9.24 2.91
N LEU A 190 -18.97 9.94 3.32
CA LEU A 190 -18.99 11.37 3.65
C LEU A 190 -18.60 12.17 2.41
N MET A 191 -19.43 13.15 2.07
CA MET A 191 -19.22 14.11 1.00
C MET A 191 -19.03 15.52 1.56
N ASN A 192 -18.38 16.36 0.77
CA ASN A 192 -18.24 17.77 1.11
C ASN A 192 -19.62 18.47 1.12
N GLY A 193 -19.94 19.13 2.22
CA GLY A 193 -21.22 19.80 2.45
C GLY A 193 -22.26 18.95 3.18
N ASP A 194 -21.96 17.70 3.53
CA ASP A 194 -22.90 16.85 4.25
C ASP A 194 -23.24 17.40 5.65
N LEU A 195 -24.48 17.17 6.06
CA LEU A 195 -24.96 17.47 7.40
C LEU A 195 -24.93 16.21 8.25
N LEU A 196 -24.09 16.21 9.28
CA LEU A 196 -23.93 15.10 10.20
C LEU A 196 -24.54 15.45 11.56
N GLN A 197 -25.39 14.58 12.10
CA GLN A 197 -26.04 14.78 13.39
C GLN A 197 -25.79 13.57 14.29
N PHE A 198 -25.49 13.85 15.56
CA PHE A 198 -25.26 12.85 16.59
C PHE A 198 -26.40 12.86 17.60
N GLY A 199 -27.02 11.69 17.78
CA GLY A 199 -28.22 11.55 18.58
C GLY A 199 -29.46 12.22 17.98
N GLN A 200 -30.54 12.14 18.73
CA GLN A 200 -31.86 12.63 18.32
C GLN A 200 -32.00 14.15 18.59
N GLU A 201 -33.14 14.72 18.18
CA GLU A 201 -33.56 16.09 18.54
C GLU A 201 -32.72 17.25 17.99
N ASN A 202 -31.82 17.03 17.01
CA ASN A 202 -31.01 18.07 16.37
C ASN A 202 -30.09 18.86 17.32
N LEU A 203 -29.78 18.31 18.50
CA LEU A 203 -29.00 18.99 19.54
C LEU A 203 -27.50 19.04 19.24
N VAL A 204 -26.98 18.06 18.50
CA VAL A 204 -25.57 17.99 18.10
C VAL A 204 -25.51 17.82 16.59
N ARG A 205 -25.16 18.90 15.87
CA ARG A 205 -25.11 18.95 14.40
C ARG A 205 -23.80 19.52 13.91
N PHE A 206 -23.32 18.97 12.80
CA PHE A 206 -22.09 19.35 12.14
C PHE A 206 -22.31 19.52 10.64
N SER A 207 -21.65 20.51 10.06
CA SER A 207 -21.40 20.57 8.62
C SER A 207 -20.04 19.94 8.32
N VAL A 208 -20.00 19.01 7.38
CA VAL A 208 -18.81 18.26 6.99
C VAL A 208 -18.19 18.89 5.74
N TYR A 209 -16.87 19.04 5.75
CA TYR A 209 -16.11 19.49 4.59
C TYR A 209 -14.90 18.59 4.36
N VAL A 210 -14.63 18.29 3.10
CA VAL A 210 -13.47 17.48 2.67
C VAL A 210 -12.66 18.35 1.72
N MET A 211 -11.41 18.67 2.09
CA MET A 211 -10.57 19.68 1.42
C MET A 211 -9.20 19.14 1.01
#